data_AF-A0A1F0NWX4-F1
#
_entry.id   AF-A0A1F0NWX4-F1
#
_cell.length_a   1.000
_cell.length_b   1.000
_cell.length_c   1.000
_cell.angle_alpha   90.00
_cell.angle_beta   90.00
_cell.angle_gamma   90.00
#
_symmetry.space_group_name_H-M   'P 1'
#
loop_
_entity.id
_entity.type
_entity.pdbx_description
1 polymer ?
#
loop_
_entity_poly.entity_id
_entity_poly.type
_entity_poly.pdbx_seq_one_letter_code
_entity_poly.pdbx_strand_id
1 'polypeptide(L)'
;MKCKYNKFQMSGFIIASLLLLSGCHSDNDAVEDEWTATYVYLQRVDYLTPSPKTFRIDHTDEGLSAGVNMPFVVKTQKPTSQDVRVNIELRDAKASNVGLELQDKTGKKIETSQILIKAGEQHSDTFHIVATKINELKKNEQKVSLNFDVALTSIETAQANTYISPIPDLNDLTAKIEKGALQTMKMGEPEVNNVLDRSSWTITLSEGAENPGTNLIDGNYWTDVARSGQGFTITIDVGGVKTITGINTTSWSWTTNRYAPQEVEVAVSKDNVTWKSLGTIQTSGGYQNITLLSRPKARYLKYSILKMPTTGRVSIVEFNLFGTDE
;
A
#
# COMPACT_ATOMS: atom_id res chain seq x y z
N MET A 1 11.48 -50.63 52.48
CA MET A 1 11.66 -51.77 51.56
C MET A 1 11.90 -51.19 50.17
N LYS A 2 12.91 -51.70 49.45
CA LYS A 2 13.47 -51.31 48.12
C LYS A 2 12.38 -50.99 47.05
N CYS A 3 12.53 -50.19 46.00
CA CYS A 3 13.61 -49.88 45.03
C CYS A 3 13.20 -48.57 44.28
N LYS A 4 14.08 -47.57 44.06
CA LYS A 4 14.89 -47.28 42.84
C LYS A 4 14.09 -47.23 41.52
N TYR A 5 14.24 -46.27 40.58
CA TYR A 5 15.20 -45.20 40.27
C TYR A 5 14.63 -44.48 39.00
N ASN A 6 14.77 -43.17 38.74
CA ASN A 6 15.84 -42.50 37.92
C ASN A 6 15.20 -41.57 36.85
N LYS A 7 15.74 -40.45 36.32
CA LYS A 7 17.08 -39.80 36.33
C LYS A 7 16.95 -38.27 36.03
N PHE A 8 17.73 -37.44 36.77
CA PHE A 8 18.56 -36.26 36.38
C PHE A 8 17.90 -35.09 35.59
N GLN A 9 17.75 -33.84 36.06
CA GLN A 9 18.64 -32.80 36.68
C GLN A 9 19.96 -32.54 35.92
N MET A 10 20.17 -31.42 35.22
CA MET A 10 20.37 -29.98 35.58
C MET A 10 21.88 -29.60 35.57
N SER A 11 22.20 -28.39 35.09
CA SER A 11 23.50 -27.64 35.11
C SER A 11 24.43 -27.94 33.90
N GLY A 12 24.94 -27.02 33.08
CA GLY A 12 25.24 -25.59 33.21
C GLY A 12 26.74 -25.38 33.45
N PHE A 13 27.54 -24.96 32.45
CA PHE A 13 28.89 -24.37 32.66
C PHE A 13 29.39 -23.56 31.44
N ILE A 14 29.99 -22.41 31.77
CA ILE A 14 30.70 -21.42 30.95
C ILE A 14 32.11 -21.96 30.60
N ILE A 15 32.60 -21.73 29.38
CA ILE A 15 34.03 -21.76 29.07
C ILE A 15 34.39 -20.56 28.20
N ALA A 16 35.09 -19.61 28.83
CA ALA A 16 36.00 -18.69 28.17
C ALA A 16 37.42 -19.19 28.46
N SER A 17 38.25 -19.37 27.42
CA SER A 17 39.70 -19.44 27.57
C SER A 17 40.38 -19.17 26.23
N LEU A 18 41.20 -18.11 26.23
CA LEU A 18 42.27 -17.83 25.28
C LEU A 18 43.18 -19.04 25.07
N LEU A 19 43.62 -19.25 23.83
CA LEU A 19 44.97 -19.74 23.54
C LEU A 19 45.57 -18.94 22.37
N LEU A 20 46.78 -18.44 22.62
CA LEU A 20 47.62 -17.61 21.77
C LEU A 20 48.56 -18.48 20.91
N LEU A 21 48.77 -18.02 19.67
CA LEU A 21 49.99 -18.05 18.84
C LEU A 21 50.61 -19.39 18.41
N SER A 22 50.67 -19.61 17.09
CA SER A 22 51.92 -19.80 16.32
C SER A 22 51.63 -19.93 14.82
N GLY A 23 52.15 -19.01 14.01
CA GLY A 23 52.10 -19.05 12.55
C GLY A 23 52.74 -17.82 11.93
N CYS A 24 54.05 -17.66 12.07
CA CYS A 24 54.82 -16.69 11.30
C CYS A 24 55.03 -17.24 9.88
N HIS A 25 54.46 -16.60 8.87
CA HIS A 25 55.18 -16.37 7.63
C HIS A 25 54.99 -14.91 7.22
N SER A 26 56.12 -14.24 7.08
CA SER A 26 56.23 -12.87 6.62
C SER A 26 56.15 -12.87 5.09
N ASP A 27 54.97 -12.60 4.56
CA ASP A 27 54.86 -12.01 3.23
C ASP A 27 54.45 -10.55 3.42
N ASN A 28 55.43 -9.70 3.18
CA ASN A 28 55.31 -8.25 3.16
C ASN A 28 54.70 -7.81 1.84
N ASP A 29 53.43 -8.21 1.64
CA ASP A 29 52.49 -7.56 0.74
C ASP A 29 51.30 -7.22 1.64
N ALA A 30 50.80 -5.99 1.57
CA ALA A 30 49.60 -5.57 2.29
C ALA A 30 48.41 -6.37 1.76
N VAL A 31 48.23 -7.60 2.23
CA VAL A 31 47.04 -8.40 1.96
C VAL A 31 45.93 -7.73 2.72
N GLU A 32 45.11 -7.00 1.97
CA GLU A 32 43.86 -6.42 2.42
C GLU A 32 43.00 -7.53 3.06
N ASP A 33 42.95 -7.55 4.39
CA ASP A 33 42.28 -8.60 5.16
C ASP A 33 40.78 -8.27 5.29
N GLU A 34 39.93 -9.08 4.66
CA GLU A 34 38.46 -8.98 4.70
C GLU A 34 37.90 -8.97 6.14
N TRP A 35 38.62 -9.55 7.11
CA TRP A 35 38.24 -9.58 8.53
C TRP A 35 38.50 -8.25 9.24
N THR A 36 39.41 -7.42 8.73
CA THR A 36 39.71 -6.09 9.27
C THR A 36 39.19 -4.96 8.38
N ALA A 37 38.52 -5.28 7.28
CA ALA A 37 37.96 -4.31 6.35
C ALA A 37 36.88 -3.42 7.01
N THR A 38 36.73 -2.22 6.47
CA THR A 38 35.60 -1.34 6.72
C THR A 38 34.69 -1.42 5.51
N TYR A 39 33.43 -1.84 5.67
CA TYR A 39 32.48 -1.80 4.56
C TYR A 39 31.50 -0.64 4.66
N VAL A 40 31.34 0.03 3.54
CA VAL A 40 30.42 1.13 3.32
C VAL A 40 29.11 0.57 2.76
N TYR A 41 27.99 1.00 3.31
CA TYR A 41 26.66 0.55 2.88
C TYR A 41 25.58 1.60 3.09
N LEU A 42 24.44 1.43 2.42
CA LEU A 42 23.24 2.23 2.61
C LEU A 42 22.32 1.58 3.66
N GLN A 43 21.66 2.40 4.46
CA GLN A 43 20.65 1.94 5.40
C GLN A 43 19.50 2.94 5.47
N ARG A 44 18.27 2.47 5.21
CA ARG A 44 17.07 3.26 5.51
C ARG A 44 16.97 3.50 7.01
N VAL A 45 16.47 4.66 7.42
CA VAL A 45 16.21 4.93 8.84
C VAL A 45 15.13 3.97 9.39
N ASP A 46 14.21 3.51 8.54
CA ASP A 46 13.17 2.54 8.87
C ASP A 46 13.54 1.09 8.52
N TYR A 47 14.80 0.69 8.72
CA TYR A 47 15.36 -0.62 8.30
C TYR A 47 14.65 -1.88 8.82
N LEU A 48 13.78 -1.76 9.83
CA LEU A 48 12.93 -2.86 10.30
C LEU A 48 11.69 -3.10 9.41
N THR A 49 11.40 -2.17 8.50
CA THR A 49 10.35 -2.35 7.50
C THR A 49 10.86 -3.23 6.36
N PRO A 50 10.04 -4.15 5.83
CA PRO A 50 10.45 -4.99 4.71
C PRO A 50 10.96 -4.20 3.52
N SER A 51 11.89 -4.78 2.77
CA SER A 51 12.31 -4.28 1.47
C SER A 51 11.57 -5.04 0.36
N PRO A 52 11.12 -4.38 -0.73
CA PRO A 52 11.24 -2.95 -1.00
C PRO A 52 10.34 -2.10 -0.10
N LYS A 53 10.77 -0.86 0.22
CA LYS A 53 9.91 0.10 0.91
C LYS A 53 8.70 0.40 0.04
N THR A 54 7.49 0.18 0.54
CA THR A 54 6.27 0.49 -0.21
C THR A 54 5.61 1.76 0.31
N PHE A 55 5.48 2.77 -0.55
CA PHE A 55 4.68 3.97 -0.34
C PHE A 55 3.27 3.73 -0.89
N ARG A 56 2.31 3.50 0.00
CA ARG A 56 0.90 3.36 -0.37
C ARG A 56 0.22 4.71 -0.36
N ILE A 57 -0.40 5.08 -1.48
CA ILE A 57 -1.00 6.39 -1.70
C ILE A 57 -2.44 6.17 -2.15
N ASP A 58 -3.38 6.64 -1.34
CA ASP A 58 -4.80 6.65 -1.71
C ASP A 58 -5.07 7.86 -2.60
N HIS A 59 -5.97 7.69 -3.57
CA HIS A 59 -6.38 8.75 -4.48
C HIS A 59 -7.87 9.04 -4.27
N THR A 60 -8.19 10.23 -3.78
CA THR A 60 -9.55 10.68 -3.54
C THR A 60 -9.80 12.02 -4.24
N ASP A 61 -11.02 12.53 -4.17
CA ASP A 61 -11.35 13.89 -4.65
C ASP A 61 -10.55 14.99 -3.91
N GLU A 62 -10.05 14.71 -2.71
CA GLU A 62 -9.19 15.61 -1.92
C GLU A 62 -7.72 15.57 -2.40
N GLY A 63 -7.35 14.58 -3.20
CA GLY A 63 -6.01 14.41 -3.78
C GLY A 63 -5.35 13.11 -3.39
N LEU A 64 -4.03 13.15 -3.19
CA LEU A 64 -3.21 11.99 -2.81
C LEU A 64 -2.99 12.00 -1.30
N SER A 65 -3.19 10.86 -0.62
CA SER A 65 -3.11 10.79 0.86
C SER A 65 -1.70 10.97 1.42
N ALA A 66 -0.66 10.75 0.60
CA ALA A 66 0.73 10.86 1.02
C ALA A 66 1.66 11.19 -0.15
N GLY A 67 2.86 11.67 0.19
CA GLY A 67 3.99 11.81 -0.73
C GLY A 67 5.00 10.66 -0.58
N VAL A 68 6.14 10.81 -1.25
CA VAL A 68 7.29 9.93 -1.08
C VAL A 68 8.36 10.68 -0.32
N ASN A 69 8.79 10.10 0.81
CA ASN A 69 9.94 10.56 1.58
C ASN A 69 10.62 9.33 2.19
N MET A 70 11.80 8.97 1.66
CA MET A 70 12.59 7.84 2.13
C MET A 70 13.86 8.34 2.83
N PRO A 71 13.85 8.45 4.18
CA PRO A 71 15.05 8.81 4.94
C PRO A 71 16.05 7.65 4.95
N PHE A 72 17.32 7.96 4.69
CA PHE A 72 18.42 7.00 4.74
C PHE A 72 19.73 7.65 5.20
N VAL A 73 20.68 6.81 5.56
CA VAL A 73 22.04 7.17 5.90
C VAL A 73 23.00 6.26 5.13
N VAL A 74 24.22 6.74 4.91
CA VAL A 74 25.35 5.90 4.51
C VAL A 74 26.15 5.56 5.76
N LYS A 75 26.60 4.32 5.89
CA LYS A 75 27.22 3.80 7.13
C LYS A 75 28.48 3.00 6.86
N THR A 76 29.30 2.91 7.91
CA THR A 76 30.37 1.93 8.07
C THR A 76 30.10 1.09 9.34
N GLN A 77 30.72 -0.08 9.49
CA GLN A 77 30.57 -0.87 10.73
C GLN A 77 31.34 -0.29 11.91
N LYS A 78 32.34 0.54 11.63
CA LYS A 78 33.25 1.14 12.61
C LYS A 78 33.69 2.53 12.14
N PRO A 79 34.12 3.42 13.05
CA PRO A 79 34.52 4.77 12.67
C PRO A 79 35.75 4.72 11.77
N THR A 80 35.80 5.59 10.77
CA THR A 80 36.99 5.75 9.90
C THR A 80 37.86 6.89 10.42
N SER A 81 39.18 6.82 10.26
CA SER A 81 40.08 7.93 10.63
C SER A 81 40.23 8.96 9.52
N GLN A 82 39.75 8.64 8.31
CA GLN A 82 39.68 9.54 7.16
C GLN A 82 38.22 9.70 6.70
N ASP A 83 37.94 10.78 5.99
CA ASP A 83 36.66 11.00 5.32
C ASP A 83 36.38 9.88 4.30
N VAL A 84 35.11 9.48 4.19
CA VAL A 84 34.63 8.56 3.16
C VAL A 84 33.55 9.27 2.35
N ARG A 85 33.86 9.51 1.08
CA ARG A 85 32.91 10.05 0.10
C ARG A 85 32.24 8.90 -0.62
N VAL A 86 30.92 8.93 -0.70
CA VAL A 86 30.11 7.82 -1.21
C VAL A 86 29.26 8.33 -2.35
N ASN A 87 29.54 7.83 -3.55
CA ASN A 87 28.81 8.20 -4.75
C ASN A 87 27.59 7.31 -4.90
N ILE A 88 26.43 7.94 -5.07
CA ILE A 88 25.15 7.26 -5.25
C ILE A 88 24.54 7.59 -6.61
N GLU A 89 23.57 6.79 -7.03
CA GLU A 89 22.76 7.00 -8.21
C GLU A 89 21.29 6.84 -7.86
N LEU A 90 20.45 7.78 -8.30
CA LEU A 90 19.00 7.64 -8.23
C LEU A 90 18.52 6.98 -9.52
N ARG A 91 17.99 5.76 -9.42
CA ARG A 91 17.49 5.01 -10.57
C ARG A 91 15.97 5.03 -10.59
N ASP A 92 15.41 5.76 -11.55
CA ASP A 92 13.97 6.03 -11.63
C ASP A 92 13.37 5.72 -13.00
N ALA A 93 14.03 4.91 -13.85
CA ALA A 93 13.54 4.60 -15.19
C ALA A 93 12.08 4.08 -15.22
N LYS A 94 11.63 3.44 -14.13
CA LYS A 94 10.25 2.94 -13.93
C LYS A 94 9.37 3.84 -13.04
N ALA A 95 9.82 5.07 -12.79
CA ALA A 95 9.16 6.11 -12.00
C ALA A 95 9.44 7.52 -12.55
N SER A 96 9.94 7.66 -13.77
CA SER A 96 10.50 8.92 -14.30
C SER A 96 9.53 10.10 -14.34
N ASN A 97 8.23 9.83 -14.29
CA ASN A 97 7.18 10.84 -14.23
C ASN A 97 6.99 11.48 -12.84
N VAL A 98 7.59 10.94 -11.76
CA VAL A 98 7.41 11.47 -10.39
C VAL A 98 8.55 12.37 -9.92
N GLY A 99 9.66 12.47 -10.68
CA GLY A 99 10.78 13.36 -10.42
C GLY A 99 11.43 13.12 -9.05
N LEU A 100 12.40 12.21 -8.98
CA LEU A 100 13.12 11.94 -7.72
C LEU A 100 14.19 13.00 -7.44
N GLU A 101 14.34 13.34 -6.17
CA GLU A 101 15.33 14.29 -5.68
C GLU A 101 15.97 13.79 -4.39
N LEU A 102 17.28 14.04 -4.25
CA LEU A 102 18.02 13.88 -3.00
C LEU A 102 17.96 15.20 -2.21
N GLN A 103 17.54 15.14 -0.95
CA GLN A 103 17.47 16.28 -0.04
C GLN A 103 18.23 16.00 1.26
N ASP A 104 18.75 17.05 1.89
CA ASP A 104 19.24 16.97 3.27
C ASP A 104 18.09 16.97 4.29
N LYS A 105 18.44 16.85 5.58
CA LYS A 105 17.49 16.88 6.71
C LYS A 105 16.66 18.17 6.83
N THR A 106 17.04 19.25 6.13
CA THR A 106 16.30 20.52 6.10
C THR A 106 15.36 20.63 4.89
N GLY A 107 15.36 19.63 4.01
CA GLY A 107 14.58 19.62 2.76
C GLY A 107 15.27 20.37 1.62
N LYS A 108 16.55 20.72 1.75
CA LYS A 108 17.29 21.39 0.69
C LYS A 108 17.79 20.34 -0.31
N LYS A 109 17.54 20.60 -1.60
CA LYS A 109 18.08 19.82 -2.71
C LYS A 109 19.60 19.71 -2.65
N ILE A 110 20.09 18.50 -2.84
CA ILE A 110 21.51 18.20 -2.99
C ILE A 110 21.78 17.93 -4.46
N GLU A 111 22.57 18.81 -5.07
CA GLU A 111 22.91 18.73 -6.51
C GLU A 111 23.98 17.67 -6.80
N THR A 112 24.76 17.26 -5.80
CA THR A 112 25.82 16.26 -5.93
C THR A 112 25.31 14.90 -5.47
N SER A 113 25.44 13.86 -6.27
CA SER A 113 25.17 12.48 -5.83
C SER A 113 26.29 11.89 -4.96
N GLN A 114 26.94 12.71 -4.14
CA GLN A 114 28.04 12.30 -3.27
C GLN A 114 27.69 12.64 -1.81
N ILE A 115 27.72 11.64 -0.95
CA ILE A 115 27.45 11.75 0.49
C ILE A 115 28.76 11.58 1.27
N LEU A 116 28.93 12.36 2.33
CA LEU A 116 30.12 12.33 3.17
C LEU A 116 29.84 11.61 4.51
N ILE A 117 30.69 10.65 4.86
CA ILE A 117 30.92 10.21 6.24
C ILE A 117 32.20 10.89 6.70
N LYS A 118 32.15 11.70 7.76
CA LYS A 118 33.33 12.42 8.24
C LYS A 118 34.26 11.49 9.01
N ALA A 119 35.55 11.80 8.99
CA ALA A 119 36.52 11.16 9.88
C ALA A 119 36.03 11.18 11.34
N GLY A 120 36.09 10.03 12.00
CA GLY A 120 35.62 9.79 13.36
C GLY A 120 34.16 9.35 13.46
N GLU A 121 33.38 9.43 12.39
CA GLU A 121 31.96 9.04 12.37
C GLU A 121 31.75 7.64 11.76
N GLN A 122 30.60 7.03 12.09
CA GLN A 122 30.18 5.73 11.55
C GLN A 122 29.06 5.84 10.52
N HIS A 123 28.52 7.04 10.34
CA HIS A 123 27.43 7.30 9.41
C HIS A 123 27.45 8.76 8.98
N SER A 124 26.84 9.03 7.82
CA SER A 124 26.61 10.38 7.34
C SER A 124 25.51 11.10 8.15
N ASP A 125 25.26 12.37 7.85
CA ASP A 125 23.96 12.99 8.10
C ASP A 125 22.82 12.16 7.44
N THR A 126 21.58 12.37 7.88
CA THR A 126 20.40 11.78 7.24
C THR A 126 20.04 12.54 5.97
N PHE A 127 19.82 11.79 4.90
CA PHE A 127 19.34 12.27 3.61
C PHE A 127 17.97 11.67 3.29
N HIS A 128 17.26 12.32 2.37
CA HIS A 128 15.90 11.97 2.00
C HIS A 128 15.80 11.82 0.49
N ILE A 129 15.16 10.74 0.03
CA ILE A 129 14.68 10.64 -1.35
C ILE A 129 13.23 11.07 -1.40
N VAL A 130 12.94 12.08 -2.21
CA VAL A 130 11.62 12.69 -2.32
C VAL A 130 11.14 12.63 -3.77
N ALA A 131 9.86 12.34 -3.97
CA ALA A 131 9.20 12.50 -5.28
C ALA A 131 8.58 13.89 -5.38
N THR A 132 9.20 14.76 -6.18
CA THR A 132 8.82 16.18 -6.32
C THR A 132 7.58 16.41 -7.19
N LYS A 133 7.29 15.49 -8.12
CA LYS A 133 6.15 15.55 -9.04
C LYS A 133 5.10 14.48 -8.73
N ILE A 134 5.00 14.03 -7.49
CA ILE A 134 4.02 12.99 -7.09
C ILE A 134 2.58 13.38 -7.45
N ASN A 135 2.27 14.68 -7.41
CA ASN A 135 0.96 15.23 -7.77
C ASN A 135 0.55 15.00 -9.23
N GLU A 136 1.50 14.75 -10.14
CA GLU A 136 1.19 14.41 -11.53
C GLU A 136 0.42 13.08 -11.65
N LEU A 137 0.57 12.18 -10.66
CA LEU A 137 -0.14 10.92 -10.64
C LEU A 137 -1.66 11.07 -10.48
N LYS A 138 -2.16 12.23 -10.03
CA LYS A 138 -3.60 12.52 -9.92
C LYS A 138 -4.32 12.48 -11.27
N LYS A 139 -3.61 12.79 -12.36
CA LYS A 139 -4.15 12.76 -13.73
C LYS A 139 -4.55 11.35 -14.17
N ASN A 140 -3.97 10.32 -13.55
CA ASN A 140 -4.32 8.94 -13.80
C ASN A 140 -5.27 8.43 -12.70
N GLU A 141 -6.54 8.29 -13.03
CA GLU A 141 -7.57 7.78 -12.12
C GLU A 141 -7.44 6.26 -11.87
N GLN A 142 -6.60 5.54 -12.60
CA GLN A 142 -6.37 4.11 -12.41
C GLN A 142 -5.29 3.81 -11.36
N LYS A 143 -5.18 2.54 -10.97
CA LYS A 143 -4.07 2.05 -10.13
C LYS A 143 -2.75 2.26 -10.84
N VAL A 144 -1.75 2.73 -10.12
CA VAL A 144 -0.38 2.94 -10.64
C VAL A 144 0.62 2.29 -9.71
N SER A 145 1.57 1.56 -10.29
CA SER A 145 2.67 0.90 -9.58
C SER A 145 3.99 1.30 -10.23
N LEU A 146 4.85 1.99 -9.48
CA LEU A 146 6.16 2.46 -9.94
C LEU A 146 7.25 1.93 -9.00
N ASN A 147 8.46 1.74 -9.54
CA ASN A 147 9.61 1.30 -8.75
C ASN A 147 10.77 2.26 -8.98
N PHE A 148 11.55 2.48 -7.93
CA PHE A 148 12.82 3.20 -7.98
C PHE A 148 13.80 2.63 -6.96
N ASP A 149 15.07 2.93 -7.13
CA ASP A 149 16.11 2.57 -6.17
C ASP A 149 17.18 3.65 -6.05
N VAL A 150 17.92 3.58 -4.94
CA VAL A 150 19.15 4.35 -4.73
C VAL A 150 20.29 3.38 -4.66
N ALA A 151 21.26 3.52 -5.54
CA ALA A 151 22.39 2.62 -5.63
C ALA A 151 23.67 3.29 -5.13
N LEU A 152 24.42 2.59 -4.29
CA LEU A 152 25.80 2.93 -3.97
C LEU A 152 26.69 2.47 -5.14
N THR A 153 27.33 3.41 -5.83
CA THR A 153 28.07 3.13 -7.08
C THR A 153 29.59 3.07 -6.89
N SER A 154 30.15 3.97 -6.07
CA SER A 154 31.58 3.98 -5.77
C SER A 154 31.86 4.71 -4.45
N ILE A 155 33.08 4.54 -3.95
CA ILE A 155 33.58 5.26 -2.77
C ILE A 155 34.93 5.90 -3.08
N GLU A 156 35.21 7.04 -2.45
CA GLU A 156 36.50 7.73 -2.51
C GLU A 156 36.97 7.99 -1.07
N THR A 157 38.09 7.40 -0.69
CA THR A 157 38.66 7.56 0.65
C THR A 157 40.16 7.27 0.68
N ALA A 158 40.86 7.92 1.61
CA ALA A 158 42.24 7.56 1.98
C ALA A 158 42.30 6.54 3.12
N GLN A 159 41.14 6.10 3.66
CA GLN A 159 41.06 5.04 4.65
C GLN A 159 41.44 3.71 4.01
N ALA A 160 42.62 3.18 4.37
CA ALA A 160 43.05 1.85 3.93
C ALA A 160 42.05 0.75 4.32
N ASN A 161 41.99 -0.31 3.52
CA ASN A 161 41.14 -1.49 3.74
C ASN A 161 39.64 -1.12 3.87
N THR A 162 39.12 -0.34 2.92
CA THR A 162 37.72 0.12 2.89
C THR A 162 37.06 -0.25 1.56
N TYR A 163 35.91 -0.93 1.62
CA TYR A 163 35.18 -1.39 0.44
C TYR A 163 33.70 -1.06 0.52
N ILE A 164 33.01 -1.22 -0.61
CA ILE A 164 31.56 -1.35 -0.62
C ILE A 164 31.21 -2.72 -0.01
N SER A 165 30.12 -2.78 0.75
CA SER A 165 29.63 -4.04 1.32
C SER A 165 29.44 -5.12 0.24
N PRO A 166 29.90 -6.36 0.48
CA PRO A 166 29.68 -7.47 -0.45
C PRO A 166 28.22 -7.97 -0.40
N ILE A 167 27.38 -7.47 0.52
CA ILE A 167 25.96 -7.80 0.60
C ILE A 167 25.19 -6.88 -0.36
N PRO A 168 24.65 -7.39 -1.49
CA PRO A 168 24.04 -6.55 -2.52
C PRO A 168 22.84 -5.73 -2.02
N ASP A 169 22.02 -6.33 -1.15
CA ASP A 169 20.83 -5.68 -0.58
C ASP A 169 21.16 -4.47 0.31
N LEU A 170 22.42 -4.30 0.73
CA LEU A 170 22.90 -3.14 1.47
C LEU A 170 23.44 -2.03 0.57
N ASN A 171 23.57 -2.28 -0.73
CA ASN A 171 24.07 -1.32 -1.72
C ASN A 171 22.93 -0.67 -2.51
N ASP A 172 21.75 -1.29 -2.54
CA ASP A 172 20.57 -0.78 -3.25
C ASP A 172 19.38 -0.59 -2.28
N LEU A 173 18.93 0.65 -2.10
CA LEU A 173 17.70 0.95 -1.37
C LEU A 173 16.50 0.92 -2.32
N THR A 174 15.84 -0.23 -2.43
CA THR A 174 14.69 -0.41 -3.31
C THR A 174 13.39 0.11 -2.70
N ALA A 175 12.58 0.75 -3.53
CA ALA A 175 11.28 1.30 -3.15
C ALA A 175 10.23 1.18 -4.25
N LYS A 176 8.97 1.17 -3.83
CA LYS A 176 7.77 1.07 -4.67
C LYS A 176 6.77 2.15 -4.29
N ILE A 177 6.14 2.75 -5.29
CA ILE A 177 4.98 3.63 -5.14
C ILE A 177 3.76 2.84 -5.60
N GLU A 178 2.81 2.60 -4.70
CA GLU A 178 1.52 1.97 -4.98
C GLU A 178 0.42 3.02 -4.82
N LYS A 179 -0.01 3.64 -5.92
CA LYS A 179 -1.16 4.53 -5.93
C LYS A 179 -2.44 3.74 -6.22
N GLY A 180 -3.46 3.91 -5.38
CA GLY A 180 -4.81 3.41 -5.61
C GLY A 180 -5.48 4.04 -6.84
N ALA A 181 -6.56 3.43 -7.32
CA ALA A 181 -7.48 4.10 -8.25
C ALA A 181 -8.21 5.25 -7.54
N LEU A 182 -8.76 6.21 -8.30
CA LEU A 182 -9.58 7.27 -7.74
C LEU A 182 -10.81 6.67 -7.03
N GLN A 183 -10.98 7.00 -5.76
CA GLN A 183 -12.11 6.64 -4.94
C GLN A 183 -12.87 7.89 -4.52
N THR A 184 -14.09 8.04 -5.04
CA THR A 184 -14.99 9.19 -4.81
C THR A 184 -16.14 8.81 -3.87
N MET A 185 -15.89 7.84 -2.99
CA MET A 185 -16.89 7.25 -2.11
C MET A 185 -16.32 6.91 -0.74
N LYS A 186 -17.17 6.95 0.28
CA LYS A 186 -16.86 6.49 1.64
C LYS A 186 -18.05 5.78 2.27
N MET A 187 -17.79 4.90 3.25
CA MET A 187 -18.85 4.36 4.09
C MET A 187 -19.46 5.49 4.94
N GLY A 188 -20.78 5.43 5.14
CA GLY A 188 -21.55 6.40 5.91
C GLY A 188 -22.74 6.94 5.13
N GLU A 189 -23.68 7.52 5.88
CA GLU A 189 -24.87 8.14 5.34
C GLU A 189 -24.54 9.50 4.70
N PRO A 190 -25.04 9.78 3.48
CA PRO A 190 -24.81 11.07 2.84
C PRO A 190 -25.57 12.19 3.56
N GLU A 191 -25.07 13.42 3.45
CA GLU A 191 -25.74 14.62 3.99
C GLU A 191 -27.15 14.81 3.39
N VAL A 192 -27.28 14.57 2.08
CA VAL A 192 -28.56 14.51 1.38
C VAL A 192 -28.94 13.04 1.28
N ASN A 193 -29.89 12.61 2.11
CA ASN A 193 -30.32 11.21 2.28
C ASN A 193 -31.78 10.98 1.87
N ASN A 194 -32.36 11.84 1.03
CA ASN A 194 -33.67 11.61 0.45
C ASN A 194 -33.61 10.40 -0.50
N VAL A 195 -34.41 9.37 -0.21
CA VAL A 195 -34.55 8.21 -1.11
C VAL A 195 -35.20 8.68 -2.41
N LEU A 196 -34.54 8.39 -3.53
CA LEU A 196 -35.06 8.68 -4.86
C LEU A 196 -36.30 7.81 -5.15
N ASP A 197 -37.28 8.37 -5.85
CA ASP A 197 -38.47 7.62 -6.27
C ASP A 197 -38.08 6.44 -7.17
N ARG A 198 -38.60 5.26 -6.83
CA ARG A 198 -38.29 3.97 -7.46
C ARG A 198 -39.32 3.55 -8.50
N SER A 199 -40.41 4.31 -8.66
CA SER A 199 -41.53 3.97 -9.55
C SER A 199 -41.12 3.70 -11.00
N SER A 200 -40.06 4.37 -11.47
CA SER A 200 -39.54 4.27 -12.84
C SER A 200 -38.30 3.39 -12.96
N TRP A 201 -37.87 2.74 -11.87
CA TRP A 201 -36.62 2.01 -11.86
C TRP A 201 -36.73 0.68 -12.59
N THR A 202 -35.67 0.34 -13.34
CA THR A 202 -35.50 -1.00 -13.91
C THR A 202 -34.20 -1.61 -13.39
N ILE A 203 -34.28 -2.84 -12.88
CA ILE A 203 -33.15 -3.57 -12.32
C ILE A 203 -32.72 -4.69 -13.27
N THR A 204 -31.46 -4.68 -13.67
CA THR A 204 -30.83 -5.76 -14.44
C THR A 204 -29.73 -6.39 -13.60
N LEU A 205 -29.73 -7.72 -13.51
CA LEU A 205 -28.75 -8.48 -12.76
C LEU A 205 -27.78 -9.17 -13.73
N SER A 206 -26.51 -9.29 -13.35
CA SER A 206 -25.57 -10.15 -14.06
C SER A 206 -26.01 -11.62 -14.03
N GLU A 207 -25.61 -12.39 -15.03
CA GLU A 207 -25.88 -13.83 -15.13
C GLU A 207 -25.56 -14.58 -13.82
N GLY A 208 -26.44 -15.49 -13.44
CA GLY A 208 -26.29 -16.37 -12.28
C GLY A 208 -26.66 -15.74 -10.94
N ALA A 209 -27.19 -14.51 -10.91
CA ALA A 209 -27.92 -14.02 -9.75
C ALA A 209 -29.24 -14.79 -9.59
N GLU A 210 -29.57 -15.14 -8.35
CA GLU A 210 -30.81 -15.81 -7.95
C GLU A 210 -31.88 -14.76 -7.64
N ASN A 211 -33.14 -15.10 -7.91
CA ASN A 211 -34.34 -14.28 -7.69
C ASN A 211 -34.43 -13.01 -8.59
N PRO A 212 -35.65 -12.47 -8.80
CA PRO A 212 -35.82 -11.31 -9.69
C PRO A 212 -35.27 -10.02 -9.07
N GLY A 213 -34.69 -9.16 -9.90
CA GLY A 213 -34.14 -7.86 -9.47
C GLY A 213 -35.17 -6.92 -8.84
N THR A 214 -36.45 -7.11 -9.12
CA THR A 214 -37.55 -6.35 -8.51
C THR A 214 -37.63 -6.51 -6.99
N ASN A 215 -37.11 -7.61 -6.44
CA ASN A 215 -37.00 -7.83 -4.99
C ASN A 215 -36.16 -6.76 -4.30
N LEU A 216 -35.28 -6.06 -5.02
CA LEU A 216 -34.44 -5.01 -4.44
C LEU A 216 -35.17 -3.69 -4.18
N ILE A 217 -36.38 -3.53 -4.72
CA ILE A 217 -37.12 -2.26 -4.72
C ILE A 217 -38.59 -2.43 -4.35
N ASP A 218 -38.99 -3.59 -3.83
CA ASP A 218 -40.39 -3.92 -3.53
C ASP A 218 -40.81 -3.53 -2.10
N GLY A 219 -39.88 -3.09 -1.26
CA GLY A 219 -40.14 -2.74 0.15
C GLY A 219 -40.32 -3.97 1.05
N ASN A 220 -40.05 -5.17 0.56
CA ASN A 220 -40.22 -6.42 1.28
C ASN A 220 -38.87 -7.04 1.68
N TYR A 221 -38.49 -6.79 2.93
CA TYR A 221 -37.26 -7.31 3.56
C TYR A 221 -37.20 -8.83 3.76
N TRP A 222 -38.21 -9.58 3.28
CA TRP A 222 -38.24 -11.04 3.24
C TRP A 222 -37.99 -11.63 1.86
N THR A 223 -37.76 -10.79 0.86
CA THR A 223 -37.27 -11.21 -0.45
C THR A 223 -35.84 -10.73 -0.64
N ASP A 224 -35.03 -11.47 -1.40
CA ASP A 224 -33.66 -11.09 -1.69
C ASP A 224 -33.31 -11.33 -3.16
N VAL A 225 -32.25 -10.68 -3.61
CA VAL A 225 -31.42 -11.15 -4.72
C VAL A 225 -30.14 -11.67 -4.12
N ALA A 226 -29.71 -12.85 -4.55
CA ALA A 226 -28.58 -13.53 -3.94
C ALA A 226 -27.73 -14.27 -4.95
N ARG A 227 -26.56 -14.70 -4.49
CA ARG A 227 -25.72 -15.63 -5.23
C ARG A 227 -24.82 -16.40 -4.30
N SER A 228 -24.61 -17.67 -4.63
CA SER A 228 -23.64 -18.54 -3.94
C SER A 228 -22.35 -18.68 -4.76
N GLY A 229 -21.21 -18.74 -4.10
CA GLY A 229 -19.91 -19.05 -4.70
C GLY A 229 -19.20 -17.88 -5.41
N GLN A 230 -19.90 -16.80 -5.75
CA GLN A 230 -19.32 -15.59 -6.35
C GLN A 230 -20.21 -14.35 -6.17
N GLY A 231 -19.62 -13.17 -6.31
CA GLY A 231 -20.36 -11.90 -6.36
C GLY A 231 -21.19 -11.75 -7.64
N PHE A 232 -22.01 -10.70 -7.70
CA PHE A 232 -22.81 -10.35 -8.87
C PHE A 232 -22.90 -8.82 -9.01
N THR A 233 -23.34 -8.37 -10.19
CA THR A 233 -23.54 -6.94 -10.48
C THR A 233 -25.02 -6.63 -10.57
N ILE A 234 -25.43 -5.55 -9.90
CA ILE A 234 -26.75 -4.95 -10.00
C ILE A 234 -26.61 -3.70 -10.86
N THR A 235 -27.37 -3.61 -11.95
CA THR A 235 -27.48 -2.41 -12.78
C THR A 235 -28.86 -1.81 -12.60
N ILE A 236 -28.93 -0.54 -12.24
CA ILE A 236 -30.16 0.22 -11.97
C ILE A 236 -30.28 1.32 -13.02
N ASP A 237 -31.34 1.32 -13.82
CA ASP A 237 -31.81 2.49 -14.58
C ASP A 237 -32.82 3.23 -13.72
N VAL A 238 -32.54 4.48 -13.33
CA VAL A 238 -33.45 5.28 -12.47
C VAL A 238 -34.53 6.02 -13.27
N GLY A 239 -34.63 5.78 -14.59
CA GLY A 239 -35.67 6.33 -15.46
C GLY A 239 -35.36 7.72 -16.02
N GLY A 240 -34.32 8.39 -15.53
CA GLY A 240 -33.88 9.71 -15.98
C GLY A 240 -32.56 10.12 -15.32
N VAL A 241 -31.95 11.23 -15.74
CA VAL A 241 -30.74 11.73 -15.06
C VAL A 241 -31.14 12.32 -13.71
N LYS A 242 -30.43 11.91 -12.65
CA LYS A 242 -30.60 12.38 -11.26
C LYS A 242 -29.25 12.72 -10.66
N THR A 243 -29.25 13.55 -9.63
CA THR A 243 -28.05 13.75 -8.80
C THR A 243 -28.05 12.70 -7.69
N ILE A 244 -27.10 11.77 -7.73
CA ILE A 244 -27.01 10.67 -6.74
C ILE A 244 -25.99 11.05 -5.68
N THR A 245 -26.39 11.01 -4.42
CA THR A 245 -25.58 11.43 -3.26
C THR A 245 -25.15 10.25 -2.40
N GLY A 246 -25.84 9.11 -2.47
CA GLY A 246 -25.48 7.92 -1.73
C GLY A 246 -26.24 6.67 -2.14
N ILE A 247 -25.85 5.57 -1.50
CA ILE A 247 -26.43 4.25 -1.68
C ILE A 247 -26.74 3.73 -0.28
N ASN A 248 -27.89 3.09 -0.13
CA ASN A 248 -28.20 2.26 1.02
C ASN A 248 -28.56 0.86 0.54
N THR A 249 -27.93 -0.16 1.15
CA THR A 249 -28.31 -1.55 0.93
C THR A 249 -28.58 -2.23 2.26
N THR A 250 -29.56 -3.14 2.25
CA THR A 250 -29.78 -4.08 3.35
C THR A 250 -29.55 -5.48 2.84
N SER A 251 -28.87 -6.32 3.61
CA SER A 251 -28.60 -7.72 3.28
C SER A 251 -29.43 -8.67 4.13
N TRP A 252 -29.57 -9.92 3.69
CA TRP A 252 -30.24 -10.92 4.52
C TRP A 252 -29.48 -11.12 5.84
N SER A 253 -30.23 -11.37 6.92
CA SER A 253 -29.68 -11.47 8.27
C SER A 253 -28.82 -10.25 8.65
N TRP A 254 -29.34 -9.04 8.35
CA TRP A 254 -28.55 -7.80 8.46
C TRP A 254 -27.98 -7.56 9.86
N THR A 255 -28.64 -8.05 10.90
CA THR A 255 -28.19 -7.95 12.30
C THR A 255 -26.90 -8.71 12.57
N THR A 256 -26.55 -9.70 11.74
CA THR A 256 -25.34 -10.51 11.89
C THR A 256 -24.34 -10.35 10.74
N ASN A 257 -24.65 -9.53 9.72
CA ASN A 257 -23.76 -9.31 8.55
C ASN A 257 -23.42 -10.63 7.79
N ARG A 258 -24.20 -11.69 7.98
CA ARG A 258 -23.82 -13.02 7.51
C ARG A 258 -23.74 -13.16 5.98
N TYR A 259 -24.56 -12.38 5.28
CA TYR A 259 -24.71 -12.43 3.83
C TYR A 259 -24.41 -11.10 3.15
N ALA A 260 -23.83 -10.13 3.87
CA ALA A 260 -23.58 -8.83 3.29
C ALA A 260 -22.31 -8.82 2.43
N PRO A 261 -22.26 -7.99 1.37
CA PRO A 261 -21.02 -7.72 0.65
C PRO A 261 -19.89 -7.29 1.60
N GLN A 262 -18.64 -7.61 1.25
CA GLN A 262 -17.45 -7.16 1.98
C GLN A 262 -16.62 -6.14 1.19
N GLU A 263 -16.75 -6.11 -0.13
CA GLU A 263 -16.11 -5.14 -1.00
C GLU A 263 -16.96 -4.95 -2.25
N VAL A 264 -17.17 -3.70 -2.65
CA VAL A 264 -17.96 -3.36 -3.82
C VAL A 264 -17.28 -2.30 -4.67
N GLU A 265 -17.52 -2.35 -5.97
CA GLU A 265 -17.26 -1.25 -6.89
C GLU A 265 -18.59 -0.62 -7.29
N VAL A 266 -18.62 0.70 -7.39
CA VAL A 266 -19.75 1.44 -7.93
C VAL A 266 -19.31 2.18 -9.18
N ALA A 267 -20.10 2.11 -10.23
CA ALA A 267 -19.91 2.91 -11.42
C ALA A 267 -21.22 3.57 -11.84
N VAL A 268 -21.13 4.71 -12.52
CA VAL A 268 -22.29 5.48 -12.98
C VAL A 268 -22.21 5.76 -14.47
N SER A 269 -23.36 5.96 -15.11
CA SER A 269 -23.47 6.27 -16.53
C SER A 269 -24.70 7.12 -16.83
N LYS A 270 -24.66 7.88 -17.93
CA LYS A 270 -25.83 8.59 -18.48
C LYS A 270 -26.51 7.81 -19.61
N ASP A 271 -25.80 6.91 -20.26
CA ASP A 271 -26.19 6.28 -21.53
C ASP A 271 -26.20 4.74 -21.49
N ASN A 272 -25.82 4.13 -20.36
CA ASN A 272 -25.65 2.68 -20.17
C ASN A 272 -24.51 2.06 -21.01
N VAL A 273 -23.71 2.88 -21.69
CA VAL A 273 -22.60 2.45 -22.56
C VAL A 273 -21.27 2.89 -21.96
N THR A 274 -21.14 4.17 -21.65
CA THR A 274 -19.93 4.75 -21.08
C THR A 274 -20.06 4.80 -19.57
N TRP A 275 -19.16 4.10 -18.88
CA TRP A 275 -19.19 3.96 -17.42
C TRP A 275 -18.01 4.67 -16.76
N LYS A 276 -18.30 5.48 -15.74
CA LYS A 276 -17.30 6.05 -14.85
C LYS A 276 -17.33 5.30 -13.52
N SER A 277 -16.24 4.63 -13.17
CA SER A 277 -16.07 4.07 -11.83
C SER A 277 -15.95 5.19 -10.80
N LEU A 278 -16.64 5.03 -9.67
CA LEU A 278 -16.52 5.88 -8.49
C LEU A 278 -15.49 5.29 -7.50
N GLY A 279 -14.92 4.13 -7.81
CA GLY A 279 -13.92 3.41 -7.02
C GLY A 279 -14.45 2.13 -6.38
N THR A 280 -13.57 1.49 -5.62
CA THR A 280 -13.83 0.28 -4.84
C THR A 280 -13.79 0.62 -3.36
N ILE A 281 -14.69 0.05 -2.56
CA ILE A 281 -14.71 0.27 -1.12
C ILE A 281 -15.00 -1.02 -0.34
N GLN A 282 -14.29 -1.20 0.78
CA GLN A 282 -14.65 -2.24 1.76
C GLN A 282 -15.96 -1.84 2.45
N THR A 283 -16.86 -2.80 2.57
CA THR A 283 -18.16 -2.63 3.20
C THR A 283 -18.22 -3.41 4.51
N SER A 284 -19.11 -3.01 5.41
CA SER A 284 -19.27 -3.64 6.71
C SER A 284 -20.69 -3.46 7.24
N GLY A 285 -21.14 -4.41 8.07
CA GLY A 285 -22.52 -4.46 8.53
C GLY A 285 -23.47 -5.00 7.47
N GLY A 286 -24.64 -5.46 7.91
CA GLY A 286 -25.69 -5.90 6.99
C GLY A 286 -26.66 -4.80 6.55
N TYR A 287 -26.57 -3.62 7.19
CA TYR A 287 -27.16 -2.37 6.71
C TYR A 287 -26.00 -1.45 6.32
N GLN A 288 -25.86 -1.15 5.04
CA GLN A 288 -24.70 -0.48 4.49
C GLN A 288 -25.10 0.84 3.87
N ASN A 289 -24.49 1.93 4.34
CA ASN A 289 -24.61 3.25 3.73
C ASN A 289 -23.27 3.61 3.07
N ILE A 290 -23.34 4.08 1.82
CA ILE A 290 -22.20 4.60 1.08
C ILE A 290 -22.54 6.02 0.63
N THR A 291 -21.67 6.97 0.96
CA THR A 291 -21.76 8.35 0.48
C THR A 291 -20.95 8.51 -0.81
N LEU A 292 -21.55 9.11 -1.83
CA LEU A 292 -20.87 9.50 -3.08
C LEU A 292 -20.40 10.95 -2.97
N LEU A 293 -19.09 11.15 -2.83
CA LEU A 293 -18.49 12.46 -2.56
C LEU A 293 -18.60 13.41 -3.76
N SER A 294 -18.47 12.86 -4.97
CA SER A 294 -18.56 13.63 -6.22
C SER A 294 -19.99 14.00 -6.62
N ARG A 295 -21.01 13.50 -5.91
CA ARG A 295 -22.45 13.71 -6.18
C ARG A 295 -22.79 13.59 -7.68
N PRO A 296 -22.48 12.45 -8.33
CA PRO A 296 -22.55 12.34 -9.78
C PRO A 296 -23.97 12.51 -10.32
N LYS A 297 -24.06 13.14 -11.50
CA LYS A 297 -25.27 13.19 -12.32
C LYS A 297 -25.34 11.98 -13.25
N ALA A 298 -26.28 11.08 -12.98
CA ALA A 298 -26.35 9.79 -13.67
C ALA A 298 -27.80 9.31 -13.84
N ARG A 299 -28.02 8.49 -14.86
CA ARG A 299 -29.26 7.72 -15.06
C ARG A 299 -29.08 6.25 -14.67
N TYR A 300 -27.87 5.74 -14.85
CA TYR A 300 -27.55 4.34 -14.59
C TYR A 300 -26.52 4.24 -13.47
N LEU A 301 -26.69 3.26 -12.60
CA LEU A 301 -25.73 2.88 -11.58
C LEU A 301 -25.45 1.38 -11.65
N LYS A 302 -24.18 1.01 -11.57
CA LYS A 302 -23.69 -0.36 -11.39
C LYS A 302 -23.16 -0.51 -9.99
N TYR A 303 -23.62 -1.53 -9.29
CA TYR A 303 -23.13 -1.97 -8.00
C TYR A 303 -22.59 -3.39 -8.13
N SER A 304 -21.27 -3.52 -8.15
CA SER A 304 -20.55 -4.77 -8.39
C SER A 304 -20.04 -5.31 -7.07
N ILE A 305 -20.51 -6.47 -6.64
CA ILE A 305 -20.00 -7.14 -5.45
C ILE A 305 -18.70 -7.86 -5.81
N LEU A 306 -17.57 -7.34 -5.30
CA LEU A 306 -16.24 -7.87 -5.61
C LEU A 306 -15.78 -8.92 -4.59
N LYS A 307 -16.16 -8.75 -3.33
CA LYS A 307 -15.81 -9.69 -2.25
C LYS A 307 -17.04 -10.12 -1.47
N MET A 308 -17.21 -11.44 -1.38
CA MET A 308 -18.28 -12.10 -0.64
C MET A 308 -17.97 -12.22 0.85
N PRO A 309 -18.99 -12.43 1.69
CA PRO A 309 -18.78 -12.86 3.07
C PRO A 309 -18.24 -14.30 3.12
N THR A 310 -17.64 -14.65 4.26
CA THR A 310 -17.00 -15.97 4.48
C THR A 310 -17.97 -17.15 4.41
N THR A 311 -19.27 -16.89 4.49
CA THR A 311 -20.31 -17.91 4.29
C THR A 311 -20.39 -18.43 2.86
N GLY A 312 -19.76 -17.75 1.90
CA GLY A 312 -19.80 -18.12 0.49
C GLY A 312 -21.13 -17.80 -0.21
N ARG A 313 -22.04 -17.07 0.46
CA ARG A 313 -23.29 -16.56 -0.12
C ARG A 313 -23.43 -15.08 0.18
N VAL A 314 -23.77 -14.28 -0.82
CA VAL A 314 -24.07 -12.85 -0.66
C VAL A 314 -25.51 -12.58 -1.07
N SER A 315 -26.19 -11.69 -0.36
CA SER A 315 -27.54 -11.25 -0.71
C SER A 315 -27.81 -9.79 -0.37
N ILE A 316 -28.76 -9.22 -1.10
CA ILE A 316 -29.33 -7.89 -0.87
C ILE A 316 -30.85 -8.05 -0.85
N VAL A 317 -31.49 -7.52 0.18
CA VAL A 317 -32.95 -7.52 0.36
C VAL A 317 -33.59 -6.22 -0.08
N GLU A 318 -32.89 -5.09 0.06
CA GLU A 318 -33.43 -3.78 -0.30
C GLU A 318 -32.28 -2.89 -0.77
N PHE A 319 -32.52 -2.14 -1.83
CA PHE A 319 -31.57 -1.22 -2.44
C PHE A 319 -32.22 0.15 -2.62
N ASN A 320 -31.58 1.16 -2.04
CA ASN A 320 -31.98 2.55 -2.13
C ASN A 320 -30.83 3.39 -2.68
N LEU A 321 -31.19 4.40 -3.46
CA LEU A 321 -30.30 5.47 -3.88
C LEU A 321 -30.79 6.75 -3.22
N PHE A 322 -29.86 7.50 -2.66
CA PHE A 322 -30.12 8.83 -2.13
C PHE A 322 -29.77 9.87 -3.18
N GLY A 323 -30.54 10.96 -3.22
CA GLY A 323 -30.29 12.01 -4.18
C GLY A 323 -31.40 13.04 -4.28
N THR A 324 -31.34 13.83 -5.35
CA THR A 324 -32.41 14.75 -5.73
C THR A 324 -32.77 14.55 -7.20
N ASP A 325 -34.02 14.86 -7.51
CA ASP A 325 -34.43 15.13 -8.87
C ASP A 325 -33.65 16.34 -9.43
N GLU A 326 -33.45 16.35 -10.74
CA GLU A 326 -33.00 17.56 -11.45
C GLU A 326 -34.18 18.51 -11.69
#